data_AF-A0A7K2X629-F1
#
_entry.id   AF-A0A7K2X629-F1
#
_cell.length_a   1.000
_cell.length_b   1.000
_cell.length_c   1.000
_cell.angle_alpha   90.00
_cell.angle_beta   90.00
_cell.angle_gamma   90.00
#
_symmetry.space_group_name_H-M   'P 1'
#
loop_
_entity.id
_entity.type
_entity.pdbx_description
1 polymer ?
#
loop_
_entity_poly.entity_id
_entity_poly.type
_entity_poly.pdbx_seq_one_letter_code
_entity_poly.pdbx_strand_id
1 'polypeptide(L)' 'TSWLATAGSGDVLSGLAGSLLAAGLPPVDAASCAAYLHGLAARRASSGTAPVTATEVAGALQGAWRDVRDPS' A
#
# COMPACT_ATOMS: atom_id res chain seq x y z
N THR A 1 8.90 -17.32 5.18
CA THR A 1 8.97 -16.03 4.45
C THR A 1 7.86 -15.88 3.40
N SER A 2 6.63 -16.38 3.61
CA SER A 2 5.59 -16.45 2.56
C SER A 2 4.52 -15.34 2.60
N TRP A 3 4.80 -14.18 3.18
CA TRP A 3 3.76 -13.21 3.55
C TRP A 3 3.64 -11.99 2.61
N LEU A 4 4.13 -12.11 1.38
CA LEU A 4 3.88 -11.18 0.27
C LEU A 4 3.23 -11.87 -0.95
N ALA A 5 2.99 -13.19 -0.88
CA ALA A 5 2.40 -13.98 -1.96
C ALA A 5 0.86 -14.07 -1.85
N THR A 6 0.19 -13.01 -1.38
CA THR A 6 -1.27 -12.96 -1.46
C THR A 6 -1.65 -12.51 -2.87
N ALA A 7 -2.38 -13.36 -3.59
CA ALA A 7 -2.94 -13.00 -4.89
C ALA A 7 -3.66 -11.64 -4.80
N GLY A 8 -3.38 -10.74 -5.75
CA GLY A 8 -3.97 -9.40 -5.82
C GLY A 8 -3.20 -8.28 -5.10
N SER A 9 -2.15 -8.56 -4.32
CA SER A 9 -1.36 -7.49 -3.68
C SER A 9 -0.64 -6.60 -4.72
N GLY A 10 -0.19 -7.20 -5.82
CA GLY A 10 0.38 -6.49 -6.96
C GLY A 10 -0.62 -5.59 -7.68
N ASP A 11 -1.91 -5.94 -7.71
CA ASP A 11 -2.96 -5.09 -8.28
C ASP A 11 -3.18 -3.83 -7.43
N VAL A 12 -3.14 -3.98 -6.10
CA VAL A 12 -3.20 -2.84 -5.16
C VAL A 12 -1.98 -1.93 -5.33
N LEU A 13 -0.78 -2.49 -5.40
CA LEU A 13 0.45 -1.72 -5.58
C LEU A 13 0.47 -0.99 -6.93
N SER A 14 0.13 -1.67 -8.03
CA SER A 14 0.11 -1.08 -9.36
C SER A 14 -1.00 -0.03 -9.52
N GLY A 15 -2.17 -0.24 -8.89
CA GLY A 15 -3.24 0.77 -8.82
C GLY A 15 -2.82 2.04 -8.08
N LEU A 16 -2.07 1.92 -6.98
CA LEU A 16 -1.48 3.07 -6.28
C LEU A 16 -0.45 3.81 -7.13
N ALA A 17 0.46 3.08 -7.77
CA ALA A 17 1.45 3.68 -8.65
C ALA A 17 0.76 4.41 -9.83
N GLY A 18 -0.24 3.78 -10.43
CA GLY A 18 -1.03 4.34 -11.52
C GLY A 18 -1.81 5.60 -11.11
N SER A 19 -2.41 5.63 -9.93
CA SER A 19 -3.14 6.80 -9.45
C SER A 19 -2.21 7.98 -9.12
N LEU A 20 -1.03 7.71 -8.58
CA LEU A 20 -0.01 8.74 -8.31
C LEU A 20 0.60 9.29 -9.61
N LEU A 21 0.86 8.44 -10.59
CA LEU A 21 1.23 8.86 -11.95
C LEU A 21 0.15 9.74 -12.58
N ALA A 22 -1.11 9.33 -12.48
CA ALA A 22 -2.25 10.10 -12.99
C ALA A 22 -2.42 11.45 -12.25
N ALA A 23 -2.01 11.52 -10.98
CA ALA A 23 -1.96 12.76 -10.21
C ALA A 23 -0.75 13.65 -10.53
N GLY A 24 0.14 13.21 -11.43
CA GLY A 24 1.27 14.00 -11.94
C GLY A 24 2.61 13.77 -11.24
N LEU A 25 2.74 12.74 -10.40
CA LEU A 25 4.04 12.42 -9.81
C LEU A 25 5.01 11.87 -10.88
N PRO A 26 6.31 12.22 -10.82
CA PRO A 26 7.33 11.55 -11.60
C PRO A 26 7.32 10.03 -11.37
N PRO A 27 7.66 9.19 -12.36
CA PRO A 27 7.54 7.74 -12.23
C PRO A 27 8.28 7.12 -11.04
N VAL A 28 9.49 7.60 -10.73
CA VAL A 28 10.27 7.11 -9.59
C VAL A 28 9.60 7.48 -8.27
N ASP A 29 9.08 8.69 -8.16
CA ASP A 29 8.40 9.17 -6.96
C ASP A 29 7.06 8.45 -6.76
N ALA A 30 6.29 8.28 -7.84
CA ALA A 30 5.03 7.53 -7.82
C ALA A 30 5.25 6.08 -7.36
N ALA A 31 6.25 5.39 -7.92
CA ALA A 31 6.60 4.03 -7.53
C ALA A 31 7.07 3.96 -6.07
N SER A 32 7.90 4.91 -5.63
CA SER A 32 8.42 4.96 -4.26
C SER A 32 7.31 5.20 -3.24
N CYS A 33 6.46 6.19 -3.49
CA CYS A 33 5.30 6.50 -2.65
C CYS A 33 4.29 5.34 -2.62
N ALA A 34 4.00 4.72 -3.77
CA ALA A 34 3.11 3.57 -3.84
C ALA A 34 3.65 2.37 -3.02
N ALA A 35 4.93 2.03 -3.17
CA ALA A 35 5.55 0.94 -2.42
C ALA A 35 5.55 1.22 -0.90
N TYR A 36 5.84 2.47 -0.51
CA TYR A 36 5.82 2.88 0.89
C TYR A 36 4.42 2.79 1.49
N LEU A 37 3.41 3.38 0.85
CA LEU A 37 2.01 3.36 1.30
C LEU A 37 1.45 1.94 1.33
N HIS A 38 1.76 1.11 0.34
CA HIS A 38 1.38 -0.29 0.30
C HIS A 38 1.95 -1.07 1.49
N GLY A 39 3.24 -0.89 1.79
CA GLY A 39 3.89 -1.51 2.94
C GLY A 39 3.32 -1.02 4.28
N LEU A 40 3.05 0.28 4.40
CA LEU A 40 2.43 0.85 5.60
C LEU A 40 1.00 0.32 5.81
N ALA A 41 0.21 0.23 4.74
CA ALA A 41 -1.13 -0.35 4.78
C ALA A 41 -1.09 -1.84 5.14
N ALA A 42 -0.15 -2.61 4.60
CA ALA A 42 0.02 -4.02 4.98
C ALA A 42 0.39 -4.18 6.46
N ARG A 43 1.23 -3.29 7.00
CA ARG A 43 1.55 -3.28 8.44
C ARG A 43 0.34 -2.96 9.31
N ARG A 44 -0.50 -2.00 8.89
CA ARG A 44 -1.76 -1.66 9.58
C ARG A 44 -2.77 -2.79 9.55
N ALA A 45 -2.89 -3.45 8.41
CA ALA A 45 -3.79 -4.57 8.20
C ALA A 45 -3.34 -5.84 8.95
N SER A 46 -2.04 -5.96 9.25
CA SER A 46 -1.51 -7.12 9.95
C SER A 46 -1.97 -7.16 11.40
N SER A 47 -2.73 -8.21 11.74
CA SER A 47 -3.08 -8.57 13.12
C SER A 47 -2.05 -9.48 13.80
N GLY A 48 -0.99 -9.87 13.09
CA GLY A 48 0.05 -10.80 13.57
C GLY A 48 -0.37 -12.27 13.60
N THR A 49 -1.63 -12.61 13.34
CA THR A 49 -2.18 -13.97 13.48
C THR A 49 -2.51 -14.67 12.16
N ALA A 50 -2.69 -13.96 11.05
CA ALA A 50 -3.00 -14.55 9.74
C ALA A 50 -2.44 -13.74 8.55
N PRO A 51 -2.12 -14.39 7.40
CA PRO A 51 -1.60 -13.73 6.21
C PRO A 51 -2.46 -12.55 5.77
N VAL A 52 -1.83 -11.39 5.55
CA VAL A 52 -2.54 -10.18 5.10
C VAL A 52 -3.01 -10.37 3.66
N THR A 53 -4.29 -10.15 3.44
CA THR A 53 -4.92 -10.23 2.12
C THR A 53 -4.86 -8.91 1.36
N ALA A 54 -4.96 -8.95 0.03
CA ALA A 54 -4.96 -7.76 -0.81
C ALA A 54 -6.12 -6.82 -0.47
N THR A 55 -7.29 -7.37 -0.14
CA THR A 55 -8.47 -6.60 0.30
C THR A 55 -8.22 -5.88 1.62
N GLU A 56 -7.54 -6.52 2.58
CA GLU A 56 -7.19 -5.87 3.85
C GLU A 56 -6.16 -4.76 3.64
N VAL A 57 -5.15 -4.97 2.78
CA VAL A 57 -4.22 -3.89 2.40
C VAL A 57 -4.99 -2.73 1.79
N ALA A 58 -5.87 -2.99 0.82
CA ALA A 58 -6.67 -1.95 0.17
C ALA A 58 -7.54 -1.18 1.17
N GLY A 59 -8.20 -1.87 2.11
CA GLY A 59 -9.00 -1.25 3.16
C GLY A 59 -8.19 -0.40 4.15
N ALA A 60 -6.90 -0.71 4.33
CA ALA A 60 -6.01 0.03 5.23
C ALA A 60 -5.33 1.24 4.57
N LEU A 61 -5.45 1.43 3.24
CA LEU A 61 -4.76 2.51 2.52
C LEU A 61 -5.10 3.91 3.00
N GLN A 62 -6.38 4.16 3.32
CA GLN A 62 -6.80 5.47 3.82
C GLN A 62 -6.13 5.80 5.17
N GLY A 63 -6.00 4.80 6.04
CA GLY A 63 -5.27 4.95 7.31
C GLY A 63 -3.79 5.20 7.08
N ALA A 64 -3.17 4.46 6.16
CA ALA A 64 -1.78 4.66 5.78
C ALA A 64 -1.52 6.07 5.22
N TRP A 65 -2.41 6.57 4.36
CA TRP A 65 -2.30 7.91 3.80
C TRP A 65 -2.37 9.01 4.86
N ARG A 66 -3.28 8.88 5.84
CA ARG A 66 -3.41 9.85 6.93
C ARG A 66 -2.14 9.96 7.75
N ASP A 67 -1.47 8.85 8.05
CA ASP A 67 -0.21 8.88 8.80
C ASP A 67 0.92 9.59 8.08
N VAL A 68 0.96 9.49 6.75
CA VAL A 68 1.98 10.20 5.96
C VAL A 68 1.71 11.68 5.92
N ARG A 69 0.43 12.07 5.85
CA ARG A 69 0.02 13.48 5.78
C ARG A 69 0.17 14.20 7.12
N ASP A 70 -0.19 13.52 8.20
CA ASP A 70 -0.24 14.07 9.56
C ASP A 70 0.64 13.23 10.50
N PRO A 71 1.98 13.28 10.35
CA PRO A 71 2.88 12.58 11.25
C PRO A 71 2.75 13.20 12.66
N SER A 72 2.58 12.34 13.67
CA SER A 72 2.49 12.75 15.08
C SER A 72 3.85 13.03 15.69
#